data_AF-A0A7S2PST2-F1
#
_entry.id   AF-A0A7S2PST2-F1
#
_cell.length_a   1.000
_cell.length_b   1.000
_cell.length_c   1.000
_cell.angle_alpha   90.00
_cell.angle_beta   90.00
_cell.angle_gamma   90.00
#
_symmetry.space_group_name_H-M   'P 1'
#
loop_
_entity.id
_entity.type
_entity.pdbx_description
1 polymer ?
#
loop_
_entity_poly.entity_id
_entity_poly.type
_entity_poly.pdbx_seq_one_letter_code
_entity_poly.pdbx_strand_id
1 'polypeptide(L)'
;DTTAIKPHLIISGKSQRHHYLKATMLKILTTSTVGSKATSAVLRRSTSLCHSRQQQVVCRLLSSSSSSGTAADYLAVHVFVSVKPGMEETFKEASLTNARASAKEEGVARFDVVQQMDDPTKFVLVEVYKNGEAPAKHKETDHYNTWRETVADMMAEPRSAIKYRNLFPVTEDGWDYGDSKLE
;
A
#
# COMPACT_ATOMS: atom_id res chain seq x y z
N ASP A 1 16.06 -53.92 -22.74
CA ASP A 1 17.16 -53.12 -23.29
C ASP A 1 17.44 -51.91 -22.44
N THR A 2 18.58 -51.96 -21.79
CA THR A 2 19.28 -50.88 -21.09
C THR A 2 19.91 -49.91 -22.08
N THR A 3 19.67 -48.61 -21.95
CA THR A 3 20.78 -47.64 -22.04
C THR A 3 20.40 -46.30 -21.43
N ALA A 4 21.00 -46.04 -20.27
CA ALA A 4 21.10 -44.75 -19.63
C ALA A 4 22.16 -43.90 -20.34
N ILE A 5 21.92 -42.59 -20.50
CA ILE A 5 22.97 -41.61 -20.75
C ILE A 5 22.95 -40.60 -19.61
N LYS A 6 24.10 -40.53 -18.91
CA LYS A 6 24.39 -39.64 -17.78
C LYS A 6 24.67 -38.21 -18.25
N PRO A 7 24.53 -37.21 -17.37
CA PRO A 7 24.76 -35.80 -17.67
C PRO A 7 26.25 -35.43 -17.65
N HIS A 8 26.66 -34.55 -18.57
CA HIS A 8 28.00 -33.96 -18.59
C HIS A 8 28.08 -32.77 -17.61
N LEU A 9 29.00 -32.91 -16.66
CA LEU A 9 29.51 -31.89 -15.76
C LEU A 9 30.61 -31.08 -16.49
N ILE A 10 30.51 -29.75 -16.53
CA ILE A 10 31.66 -28.86 -16.74
C ILE A 10 31.68 -27.77 -15.67
N ILE A 11 32.91 -27.51 -15.23
CA ILE A 11 33.39 -26.86 -14.03
C ILE A 11 33.75 -25.39 -14.31
N SER A 12 33.67 -24.58 -13.24
CA SER A 12 34.50 -23.39 -12.93
C SER A 12 34.21 -22.05 -13.62
N GLY A 13 33.96 -21.05 -12.77
CA GLY A 13 34.09 -19.64 -13.11
C GLY A 13 33.75 -18.69 -11.96
N LYS A 14 34.38 -18.82 -10.79
CA LYS A 14 34.34 -17.75 -9.76
C LYS A 14 35.29 -16.64 -10.18
N SER A 15 34.74 -15.49 -10.62
CA SER A 15 35.51 -14.27 -10.86
C SER A 15 35.51 -13.35 -9.63
N GLN A 16 36.64 -12.67 -9.48
CA GLN A 16 37.12 -11.96 -8.31
C GLN A 16 36.46 -10.59 -8.08
N ARG A 17 36.33 -10.26 -6.79
CA ARG A 17 36.64 -9.00 -6.10
C ARG A 17 36.75 -7.74 -6.97
N HIS A 18 36.00 -6.70 -6.60
CA HIS A 18 36.53 -5.33 -6.56
C HIS A 18 35.98 -4.62 -5.31
N HIS A 19 36.86 -4.48 -4.31
CA HIS A 19 36.76 -3.44 -3.29
C HIS A 19 37.12 -2.10 -3.94
N TYR A 20 36.34 -1.04 -3.68
CA TYR A 20 36.80 0.33 -3.92
C TYR A 20 36.73 1.15 -2.63
N LEU A 21 37.74 2.02 -2.51
CA LEU A 21 38.25 2.63 -1.29
C LEU A 21 37.42 3.80 -0.74
N LYS A 22 37.64 3.99 0.57
CA LYS A 22 37.53 5.22 1.40
C LYS A 22 37.94 6.53 0.70
N ALA A 23 37.25 7.62 1.05
CA ALA A 23 37.80 8.92 1.54
C ALA A 23 36.63 9.92 1.73
N THR A 24 36.32 10.42 2.93
CA THR A 24 36.92 11.58 3.66
C THR A 24 36.56 12.95 3.07
N MET A 25 35.73 13.72 3.79
CA MET A 25 35.76 15.19 4.01
C MET A 25 34.36 15.61 4.50
N LEU A 26 34.12 16.57 5.40
CA LEU A 26 34.93 17.48 6.21
C LEU A 26 33.95 18.05 7.27
N LYS A 27 34.36 18.09 8.54
CA LYS A 27 33.66 18.82 9.61
C LYS A 27 33.87 20.32 9.42
N ILE A 28 32.83 21.12 9.59
CA ILE A 28 32.95 22.56 9.87
C ILE A 28 32.34 22.84 11.26
N LEU A 29 33.25 23.18 12.18
CA LEU A 29 33.10 23.94 13.43
C LEU A 29 32.40 25.29 13.12
N THR A 30 31.72 26.03 13.99
CA THR A 30 31.87 26.31 15.42
C THR A 30 30.77 27.28 15.84
N THR A 31 30.46 27.26 17.13
CA THR A 31 29.70 28.23 17.92
C THR A 31 30.27 29.65 17.90
N SER A 32 29.43 30.70 18.01
CA SER A 32 29.60 31.78 18.99
C SER A 32 28.43 32.77 19.05
N THR A 33 28.00 32.98 20.29
CA THR A 33 27.16 34.00 20.90
C THR A 33 27.57 35.45 20.58
N VAL A 34 26.62 36.39 20.66
CA VAL A 34 26.63 37.60 21.53
C VAL A 34 25.50 38.55 21.08
N GLY A 35 24.68 38.99 22.03
CA GLY A 35 23.65 40.00 21.82
C GLY A 35 24.17 41.43 22.02
N SER A 36 23.41 42.41 21.54
CA SER A 36 23.42 43.77 22.07
C SER A 36 22.08 44.46 21.84
N LYS A 37 21.62 45.16 22.89
CA LYS A 37 20.38 45.94 22.99
C LYS A 37 20.59 47.35 22.40
N ALA A 38 19.51 47.93 21.88
CA ALA A 38 19.16 49.36 21.75
C ALA A 38 18.40 49.54 20.42
N THR A 39 17.32 50.30 20.24
CA THR A 39 16.58 51.28 21.04
C THR A 39 15.28 51.54 20.27
N SER A 40 14.18 51.83 20.99
CA SER A 40 12.92 52.29 20.42
C SER A 40 13.07 53.66 19.75
N ALA A 41 12.56 53.82 18.53
CA ALA A 41 12.23 55.12 17.95
C ALA A 41 11.05 54.98 16.98
N VAL A 42 9.90 55.48 17.43
CA VAL A 42 8.68 55.70 16.64
C VAL A 42 8.87 56.98 15.84
N LEU A 43 8.72 56.93 14.50
CA LEU A 43 8.13 58.05 13.76
C LEU A 43 7.52 57.62 12.42
N ARG A 44 6.24 57.95 12.26
CA ARG A 44 5.44 57.82 11.04
C ARG A 44 5.75 58.97 10.06
N ARG A 45 5.77 58.68 8.76
CA ARG A 45 5.11 59.40 7.62
C ARG A 45 5.68 58.85 6.30
N SER A 46 4.86 58.15 5.50
CA SER A 46 4.06 58.65 4.35
C SER A 46 4.84 58.91 3.06
N THR A 47 4.43 58.12 2.06
CA THR A 47 4.41 58.35 0.60
C THR A 47 5.74 58.44 -0.16
N SER A 48 6.08 57.35 -0.87
CA SER A 48 6.46 57.46 -2.28
C SER A 48 5.87 56.28 -3.07
N LEU A 49 4.86 56.56 -3.89
CA LEU A 49 4.57 55.73 -5.06
C LEU A 49 5.77 55.87 -6.00
N CYS A 50 6.56 54.82 -6.15
CA CYS A 50 7.47 54.67 -7.28
C CYS A 50 7.09 53.37 -8.00
N HIS A 51 6.67 53.53 -9.24
CA HIS A 51 6.29 52.46 -10.15
C HIS A 51 7.48 51.53 -10.43
N SER A 52 7.40 50.27 -10.00
CA SER A 52 8.14 49.17 -10.62
C SER A 52 7.14 48.27 -11.34
N ARG A 53 7.03 48.48 -12.66
CA ARG A 53 6.11 47.83 -13.59
C ARG A 53 6.64 46.45 -14.03
N GLN A 54 7.18 45.66 -13.10
CA GLN A 54 7.84 44.37 -13.41
C GLN A 54 7.53 43.20 -12.45
N GLN A 55 6.48 43.27 -11.63
CA GLN A 55 6.04 42.12 -10.81
C GLN A 55 4.53 41.89 -10.90
N GLN A 56 3.99 41.80 -12.11
CA GLN A 56 2.67 41.21 -12.36
C GLN A 56 2.69 40.35 -13.63
N VAL A 57 3.69 39.48 -13.76
CA VAL A 57 3.65 38.32 -14.66
C VAL A 57 4.42 37.18 -14.01
N VAL A 58 4.05 36.80 -12.79
CA VAL A 58 4.33 35.43 -12.33
C VAL A 58 3.08 34.65 -12.67
N CYS A 59 3.16 34.00 -13.83
CA CYS A 59 2.18 33.08 -14.38
C CYS A 59 1.39 32.35 -13.30
N ARG A 60 0.09 32.61 -13.28
CA ARG A 60 -0.94 31.81 -12.60
C ARG A 60 -1.18 30.48 -13.35
N LEU A 61 -0.10 29.79 -13.68
CA LEU A 61 -0.05 28.55 -14.46
C LEU A 61 1.03 27.63 -13.88
N LEU A 62 0.86 27.26 -12.61
CA LEU A 62 1.31 25.94 -12.14
C LEU A 62 0.01 25.12 -12.11
N SER A 63 -0.34 24.59 -13.28
CA SER A 63 -0.15 23.17 -13.56
C SER A 63 -0.98 22.34 -12.58
N SER A 64 -2.19 22.01 -13.03
CA SER A 64 -2.86 20.78 -12.64
C SER A 64 -1.82 19.67 -12.64
N SER A 65 -1.37 19.26 -11.46
CA SER A 65 -0.56 18.07 -11.30
C SER A 65 -1.47 16.91 -11.66
N SER A 66 -1.42 16.48 -12.92
CA SER A 66 -1.80 15.12 -13.27
C SER A 66 -0.98 14.21 -12.35
N SER A 67 -1.63 13.57 -11.40
CA SER A 67 -1.07 12.45 -10.64
C SER A 67 -0.71 11.38 -11.66
N SER A 68 0.54 11.40 -12.14
CA SER A 68 1.11 10.23 -12.78
C SER A 68 1.20 9.18 -11.69
N GLY A 69 0.19 8.32 -11.59
CA GLY A 69 0.11 7.28 -10.57
C GLY A 69 1.43 6.52 -10.51
N THR A 70 2.09 6.56 -9.37
CA THR A 70 3.25 5.71 -9.10
C THR A 70 2.81 4.26 -9.27
N ALA A 71 3.61 3.46 -9.97
CA ALA A 71 3.35 2.03 -10.07
C ALA A 71 3.28 1.42 -8.66
N ALA A 72 2.10 0.98 -8.26
CA ALA A 72 1.85 0.48 -6.92
C ALA A 72 2.04 -1.04 -6.86
N ASP A 73 2.89 -1.52 -5.93
CA ASP A 73 3.18 -2.95 -5.75
C ASP A 73 2.15 -3.60 -4.81
N TYR A 74 0.94 -3.80 -5.33
CA TYR A 74 -0.15 -4.42 -4.59
C TYR A 74 0.06 -5.94 -4.43
N LEU A 75 -0.22 -6.43 -3.23
CA LEU A 75 -0.31 -7.86 -2.91
C LEU A 75 -1.77 -8.29 -2.91
N ALA A 76 -2.15 -9.17 -3.82
CA ALA A 76 -3.48 -9.78 -3.82
C ALA A 76 -3.42 -11.15 -3.14
N VAL A 77 -4.41 -11.44 -2.30
CA VAL A 77 -4.59 -12.72 -1.61
C VAL A 77 -6.00 -13.20 -1.89
N HIS A 78 -6.12 -14.38 -2.50
CA HIS A 78 -7.40 -15.03 -2.68
C HIS A 78 -7.54 -16.11 -1.61
N VAL A 79 -8.52 -15.93 -0.73
CA VAL A 79 -8.84 -16.90 0.33
C VAL A 79 -10.02 -17.73 -0.15
N PHE A 80 -9.78 -19.03 -0.35
CA PHE A 80 -10.79 -19.99 -0.75
C PHE A 80 -11.45 -20.59 0.49
N VAL A 81 -12.78 -20.55 0.49
CA VAL A 81 -13.60 -20.97 1.62
C VAL A 81 -14.65 -21.97 1.16
N SER A 82 -14.76 -23.05 1.90
CA SER A 82 -15.83 -24.04 1.76
C SER A 82 -16.64 -24.08 3.05
N VAL A 83 -17.90 -23.70 2.94
CA VAL A 83 -18.84 -23.59 4.07
C VAL A 83 -19.65 -24.88 4.17
N LYS A 84 -20.05 -25.26 5.39
CA LYS A 84 -20.98 -26.37 5.61
C LYS A 84 -22.34 -26.04 4.98
N PRO A 85 -23.02 -27.00 4.32
CA PRO A 85 -24.36 -26.77 3.78
C PRO A 85 -25.34 -26.24 4.84
N GLY A 86 -26.12 -25.22 4.50
CA GLY A 86 -27.05 -24.54 5.40
C GLY A 86 -26.46 -23.42 6.24
N MET A 87 -25.16 -23.12 6.12
CA MET A 87 -24.48 -22.00 6.82
C MET A 87 -24.11 -20.86 5.86
N GLU A 88 -24.51 -20.92 4.59
CA GLU A 88 -24.12 -20.00 3.53
C GLU A 88 -24.53 -18.57 3.85
N GLU A 89 -25.78 -18.35 4.27
CA GLU A 89 -26.30 -17.02 4.61
C GLU A 89 -25.58 -16.43 5.83
N THR A 90 -25.40 -17.21 6.89
CA THR A 90 -24.69 -16.77 8.09
C THR A 90 -23.23 -16.42 7.80
N PHE A 91 -22.56 -17.25 6.99
CA PHE A 91 -21.19 -16.97 6.55
C PHE A 91 -21.12 -15.70 5.70
N LYS A 92 -22.08 -15.51 4.78
CA LYS A 92 -22.18 -14.32 3.93
C LYS A 92 -22.35 -13.06 4.77
N GLU A 93 -23.27 -13.03 5.72
CA GLU A 93 -23.50 -11.88 6.60
C GLU A 93 -22.26 -11.51 7.44
N ALA A 94 -21.63 -12.51 8.06
CA ALA A 94 -20.41 -12.30 8.83
C ALA A 94 -19.27 -11.76 7.94
N SER A 95 -19.11 -12.32 6.74
CA SER A 95 -18.05 -11.93 5.80
C SER A 95 -18.27 -10.56 5.19
N LEU A 96 -19.52 -10.17 4.89
CA LEU A 96 -19.84 -8.82 4.43
C LEU A 96 -19.61 -7.76 5.52
N THR A 97 -19.85 -8.10 6.78
CA THR A 97 -19.53 -7.24 7.92
C THR A 97 -18.02 -7.02 8.03
N ASN A 98 -17.24 -8.11 7.91
CA ASN A 98 -15.78 -8.04 7.87
C ASN A 98 -15.31 -7.18 6.69
N ALA A 99 -15.79 -7.45 5.47
CA ALA A 99 -15.39 -6.75 4.26
C ALA A 99 -15.66 -5.24 4.32
N ARG A 100 -16.83 -4.82 4.80
CA ARG A 100 -17.17 -3.39 4.96
C ARG A 100 -16.28 -2.67 5.97
N ALA A 101 -15.80 -3.37 7.00
CA ALA A 101 -14.84 -2.83 7.94
C ALA A 101 -13.42 -2.78 7.34
N SER A 102 -13.00 -3.86 6.68
CA SER A 102 -11.67 -3.98 6.06
C SER A 102 -11.46 -3.01 4.91
N ALA A 103 -12.50 -2.74 4.13
CA ALA A 103 -12.47 -1.74 3.06
C ALA A 103 -12.21 -0.29 3.56
N LYS A 104 -12.24 -0.05 4.87
CA LYS A 104 -11.89 1.24 5.50
C LYS A 104 -10.46 1.26 6.05
N GLU A 105 -9.74 0.14 5.99
CA GLU A 105 -8.35 0.09 6.43
C GLU A 105 -7.42 0.78 5.42
N GLU A 106 -6.48 1.60 5.91
CA GLU A 106 -5.53 2.33 5.06
C GLU A 106 -4.69 1.40 4.16
N GLY A 107 -4.40 0.19 4.63
CA GLY A 107 -3.59 -0.81 3.92
C GLY A 107 -4.37 -1.68 2.93
N VAL A 108 -5.70 -1.57 2.89
CA VAL A 108 -6.57 -2.39 2.03
C VAL A 108 -7.00 -1.55 0.83
N ALA A 109 -6.79 -2.09 -0.36
CA ALA A 109 -7.24 -1.52 -1.62
C ALA A 109 -8.59 -2.11 -2.04
N ARG A 110 -8.75 -3.42 -1.86
CA ARG A 110 -10.00 -4.17 -2.09
C ARG A 110 -10.16 -5.28 -1.08
N PHE A 111 -11.41 -5.54 -0.75
CA PHE A 111 -11.87 -6.65 0.06
C PHE A 111 -13.22 -7.12 -0.50
N ASP A 112 -13.17 -7.94 -1.54
CA ASP A 112 -14.37 -8.43 -2.21
C ASP A 112 -14.78 -9.78 -1.64
N VAL A 113 -16.08 -9.98 -1.42
CA VAL A 113 -16.66 -11.27 -1.04
C VAL A 113 -17.44 -11.78 -2.24
N VAL A 114 -16.94 -12.85 -2.87
CA VAL A 114 -17.58 -13.45 -4.04
C VAL A 114 -18.02 -14.88 -3.73
N GLN A 115 -19.17 -15.26 -4.26
CA GLN A 115 -19.75 -16.60 -4.12
C GLN A 115 -19.73 -17.30 -5.47
N GLN A 116 -19.39 -18.59 -5.49
CA GLN A 116 -19.39 -19.38 -6.71
C GLN A 116 -20.83 -19.63 -7.18
N MET A 117 -21.08 -19.46 -8.48
CA MET A 117 -22.41 -19.66 -9.07
C MET A 117 -22.85 -21.13 -9.10
N ASP A 118 -21.91 -22.04 -9.35
CA ASP A 118 -22.20 -23.47 -9.49
C ASP A 118 -22.23 -24.22 -8.15
N ASP A 119 -21.67 -23.63 -7.09
CA ASP A 119 -21.66 -24.19 -5.74
C ASP A 119 -21.80 -23.06 -4.70
N PRO A 120 -23.01 -22.83 -4.16
CA PRO A 120 -23.25 -21.74 -3.21
C PRO A 120 -22.54 -21.93 -1.87
N THR A 121 -21.98 -23.12 -1.59
CA THR A 121 -21.19 -23.36 -0.39
C THR A 121 -19.75 -22.84 -0.51
N LYS A 122 -19.34 -22.40 -1.71
CA LYS A 122 -17.98 -21.93 -2.00
C LYS A 122 -17.93 -20.41 -2.12
N PHE A 123 -16.98 -19.82 -1.40
CA PHE A 123 -16.73 -18.39 -1.41
C PHE A 123 -15.24 -18.12 -1.66
N VAL A 124 -14.95 -16.96 -2.23
CA VAL A 124 -13.60 -16.40 -2.31
C VAL A 124 -13.61 -15.01 -1.69
N LEU A 125 -12.67 -14.76 -0.79
CA LEU A 125 -12.37 -13.41 -0.31
C LEU A 125 -11.17 -12.91 -1.13
N VAL A 126 -11.36 -11.83 -1.86
CA VAL A 126 -10.32 -11.19 -2.67
C VAL A 126 -9.79 -10.00 -1.89
N GLU A 127 -8.64 -10.20 -1.25
CA GLU A 127 -8.00 -9.22 -0.37
C GLU A 127 -6.81 -8.60 -1.12
N VAL A 128 -6.92 -7.33 -1.52
CA VAL A 128 -5.84 -6.60 -2.21
C VAL A 128 -5.26 -5.57 -1.27
N TYR A 129 -3.96 -5.66 -1.02
CA TYR A 129 -3.24 -4.88 -0.02
C TYR A 129 -2.22 -3.93 -0.66
N LYS A 130 -2.14 -2.69 -0.16
CA LYS A 130 -1.24 -1.65 -0.67
C LYS A 130 0.26 -1.97 -0.45
N ASN A 131 0.56 -2.87 0.48
CA ASN A 131 1.92 -3.31 0.81
C ASN A 131 1.94 -4.69 1.49
N GLY A 132 3.13 -5.27 1.65
CA GLY A 132 3.31 -6.60 2.23
C GLY A 132 3.05 -6.72 3.74
N GLU A 133 2.98 -5.62 4.48
CA GLU A 133 2.72 -5.61 5.92
C GLU A 133 1.22 -5.55 6.25
N ALA A 134 0.42 -4.98 5.35
CA ALA A 134 -1.01 -4.79 5.55
C ALA A 134 -1.80 -6.08 5.85
N PRO A 135 -1.49 -7.27 5.29
CA PRO A 135 -2.16 -8.51 5.70
C PRO A 135 -1.95 -8.87 7.17
N ALA A 136 -0.79 -8.51 7.76
CA ALA A 136 -0.55 -8.75 9.18
C ALA A 136 -1.39 -7.79 10.03
N LYS A 137 -1.41 -6.50 9.67
CA LYS A 137 -2.23 -5.49 10.34
C LYS A 137 -3.73 -5.82 10.28
N HIS A 138 -4.24 -6.25 9.13
CA HIS A 138 -5.62 -6.70 8.97
C HIS A 138 -5.97 -7.81 9.99
N LYS A 139 -5.06 -8.77 10.19
CA LYS A 139 -5.25 -9.89 11.12
C LYS A 139 -5.19 -9.52 12.60
N GLU A 140 -4.76 -8.31 12.92
CA GLU A 140 -4.74 -7.77 14.28
C GLU A 140 -6.03 -7.01 14.61
N THR A 141 -6.88 -6.73 13.61
CA THR A 141 -8.10 -5.93 13.80
C THR A 141 -9.21 -6.69 14.55
N ASP A 142 -10.03 -5.94 15.29
CA ASP A 142 -11.17 -6.49 16.03
C ASP A 142 -12.19 -7.16 15.12
N HIS A 143 -12.45 -6.58 13.94
CA HIS A 143 -13.41 -7.13 12.99
C HIS A 143 -12.92 -8.44 12.37
N TYR A 144 -11.62 -8.57 12.05
CA TYR A 144 -11.05 -9.85 11.62
C TYR A 144 -11.12 -10.89 12.73
N ASN A 145 -10.76 -10.54 13.97
CA ASN A 145 -10.80 -11.48 15.09
C ASN A 145 -12.23 -12.00 15.33
N THR A 146 -13.21 -11.09 15.33
CA THR A 146 -14.64 -11.41 15.45
C THR A 146 -15.09 -12.32 14.31
N TRP A 147 -14.74 -11.99 13.07
CA TRP A 147 -15.08 -12.79 11.90
C TRP A 147 -14.46 -14.18 11.98
N ARG A 148 -13.16 -14.28 12.27
CA ARG A 148 -12.42 -15.55 12.39
C ARG A 148 -13.08 -16.49 13.39
N GLU A 149 -13.49 -15.97 14.54
CA GLU A 149 -14.15 -16.73 15.59
C GLU A 149 -15.57 -17.14 15.18
N THR A 150 -16.33 -16.20 14.63
CA THR A 150 -17.72 -16.44 14.17
C THR A 150 -17.78 -17.54 13.12
N VAL A 151 -16.90 -17.52 12.12
CA VAL A 151 -16.97 -18.47 11.00
C VAL A 151 -16.26 -19.80 11.26
N ALA A 152 -15.58 -19.96 12.40
CA ALA A 152 -14.74 -21.13 12.68
C ALA A 152 -15.51 -22.45 12.53
N ASP A 153 -16.71 -22.52 13.12
CA ASP A 153 -17.54 -23.72 13.10
C ASP A 153 -18.34 -23.89 11.80
N MET A 154 -18.29 -22.92 10.89
CA MET A 154 -19.00 -22.95 9.60
C MET A 154 -18.18 -23.63 8.50
N MET A 155 -16.88 -23.90 8.73
CA MET A 155 -15.97 -24.42 7.71
C MET A 155 -16.20 -25.91 7.46
N ALA A 156 -16.45 -26.28 6.20
CA ALA A 156 -16.48 -27.68 5.76
C ALA A 156 -15.06 -28.26 5.62
N GLU A 157 -14.09 -27.42 5.25
CA GLU A 157 -12.67 -27.74 5.20
C GLU A 157 -11.82 -26.52 5.59
N PRO A 158 -10.54 -26.69 5.97
CA PRO A 158 -9.67 -25.56 6.27
C PRO A 158 -9.57 -24.60 5.09
N ARG A 159 -9.74 -23.30 5.37
CA ARG A 159 -9.52 -22.23 4.38
C ARG A 159 -8.10 -22.31 3.81
N SER A 160 -7.96 -22.04 2.53
CA SER A 160 -6.65 -21.93 1.86
C SER A 160 -6.48 -20.55 1.26
N ALA A 161 -5.23 -20.08 1.12
CA ALA A 161 -4.93 -18.77 0.59
C ALA A 161 -3.82 -18.84 -0.45
N ILE A 162 -4.03 -18.18 -1.59
CA ILE A 162 -3.01 -18.04 -2.65
C ILE A 162 -2.67 -16.56 -2.79
N LYS A 163 -1.37 -16.25 -2.84
CA LYS A 163 -0.84 -14.89 -3.00
C LYS A 163 -0.47 -14.63 -4.45
N TYR A 164 -0.80 -13.44 -4.93
CA TYR A 164 -0.53 -12.97 -6.28
C TYR A 164 0.15 -11.61 -6.23
N ARG A 165 1.06 -11.38 -7.18
CA ARG A 165 1.50 -10.03 -7.53
C ARG A 165 0.46 -9.42 -8.45
N ASN A 166 -0.04 -8.25 -8.10
CA ASN A 166 -0.88 -7.51 -9.02
C ASN A 166 -0.06 -6.98 -10.21
N LEU A 167 -0.58 -7.15 -11.43
CA LEU A 167 0.03 -6.62 -12.66
C LEU A 167 -0.77 -5.46 -13.26
N PHE A 168 -2.08 -5.41 -13.05
CA PHE A 168 -2.96 -4.35 -13.56
C PHE A 168 -4.25 -4.30 -12.73
N PRO A 169 -4.78 -3.10 -12.39
CA PRO A 169 -4.22 -1.78 -12.66
C PRO A 169 -2.89 -1.53 -11.96
N VAL A 170 -2.03 -0.73 -12.59
CA VAL A 170 -0.70 -0.40 -12.05
C VAL A 170 -0.73 0.82 -11.13
N THR A 171 -1.78 1.63 -11.20
CA THR A 171 -1.93 2.86 -10.42
C THR A 171 -2.87 2.65 -9.24
N GLU A 172 -2.69 3.46 -8.20
CA GLU A 172 -3.56 3.48 -7.02
C GLU A 172 -5.02 3.80 -7.38
N ASP A 173 -5.23 4.80 -8.26
CA ASP A 173 -6.57 5.20 -8.73
C ASP A 173 -7.36 4.04 -9.38
N GLY A 174 -6.68 3.03 -9.91
CA GLY A 174 -7.35 1.86 -10.49
C GLY A 174 -7.86 0.86 -9.46
N TRP A 175 -7.40 0.96 -8.21
CA TRP A 175 -7.76 0.06 -7.12
C TRP A 175 -8.64 0.68 -6.05
N ASP A 176 -8.66 2.01 -5.90
CA ASP A 176 -9.46 2.66 -4.86
C ASP A 176 -10.98 2.40 -5.03
N TYR A 177 -11.72 2.38 -3.92
CA TYR A 177 -13.19 2.29 -3.91
C TYR A 177 -13.86 3.57 -4.46
N GLY A 178 -13.09 4.62 -4.71
CA GLY A 178 -13.57 5.91 -5.17
C GLY A 178 -14.31 6.69 -4.08
N ASP A 179 -14.90 7.82 -4.43
CA ASP A 179 -15.60 8.69 -3.47
C ASP A 179 -16.94 8.11 -2.95
N SER A 180 -17.38 6.96 -3.47
CA SER A 180 -18.61 6.31 -3.03
C SER A 180 -18.42 5.65 -1.67
N LYS A 181 -19.25 6.07 -0.70
CA LYS A 181 -19.34 5.43 0.60
C LYS A 181 -19.80 3.99 0.40
N LEU A 182 -19.00 3.06 0.91
CA LEU A 182 -19.28 1.63 0.98
C LEU A 182 -20.57 1.41 1.78
N GLU A 183 -21.72 1.35 1.10
CA GLU A 183 -23.05 1.05 1.68
C GLU A 183 -23.45 -0.40 1.42
#